data_AF-A0A2E7CFZ3-F1
#
_entry.id   AF-A0A2E7CFZ3-F1
#
_cell.length_a   1.000
_cell.length_b   1.000
_cell.length_c   1.000
_cell.angle_alpha   90.00
_cell.angle_beta   90.00
_cell.angle_gamma   90.00
#
_symmetry.space_group_name_H-M   'P 1'
#
loop_
_entity.id
_entity.type
_entity.pdbx_description
1 polymer ?
#
loop_
_entity_poly.entity_id
_entity_poly.type
_entity_poly.pdbx_seq_one_letter_code
_entity_poly.pdbx_strand_id
1 'polypeptide(L)'
;MSASTGIGGLIVGMAMLAVFVMFVGTLDARLSTHLSVTEQNDPPPDVAFVDANVDLNGLVQISITTNGSGYSVGDEVLDGTNVVGTVTDVDASGGLLAVSVAMEGNRDFTSSPSLTIGTSGGSSGAVSAVLGSVVHANVTNVGSTVLALDEIWTFLDGENVEHLPDLVVAEPIGNNLYSGETMWVMWLEGSATAWERLAISVGETTVVTELV
;
A
#
# COMPACT_ATOMS: atom_id res chain seq x y z
N MET A 1 55.84 49.19 38.43
CA MET A 1 54.62 48.35 38.49
C MET A 1 54.37 47.78 37.10
N SER A 2 54.90 46.60 36.75
CA SER A 2 54.62 45.96 35.43
C SER A 2 55.09 44.50 35.42
N ALA A 3 54.63 43.68 36.37
CA ALA A 3 54.85 42.22 36.36
C ALA A 3 53.60 41.41 36.77
N SER A 4 52.52 42.07 37.21
CA SER A 4 51.33 41.42 37.77
C SER A 4 50.27 41.04 36.72
N THR A 5 50.21 41.75 35.59
CA THR A 5 49.24 41.50 34.50
C THR A 5 49.54 40.24 33.68
N GLY A 6 50.82 39.82 33.58
CA GLY A 6 51.21 38.64 32.79
C GLY A 6 50.90 37.30 33.47
N ILE A 7 51.04 37.22 34.79
CA ILE A 7 50.74 36.00 35.57
C ILE A 7 49.21 35.81 35.68
N GLY A 8 48.45 36.89 35.82
CA GLY A 8 46.98 36.85 35.82
C GLY A 8 46.40 36.34 34.49
N GLY A 9 46.98 36.75 33.34
CA GLY A 9 46.55 36.28 32.02
C GLY A 9 46.78 34.78 31.79
N LEU A 10 47.89 34.23 32.30
CA LEU A 10 48.20 32.80 32.25
C LEU A 10 47.27 31.96 33.13
N ILE A 11 46.96 32.44 34.34
CA ILE A 11 46.01 31.77 35.24
C ILE A 11 44.60 31.75 34.64
N VAL A 12 44.16 32.87 34.07
CA VAL A 12 42.85 32.96 33.38
C VAL A 12 42.83 32.10 32.12
N GLY A 13 43.92 32.03 31.35
CA GLY A 13 44.04 31.18 30.18
C GLY A 13 43.99 29.68 30.51
N MET A 14 44.67 29.24 31.57
CA MET A 14 44.60 27.85 32.05
C MET A 14 43.21 27.50 32.61
N ALA A 15 42.54 28.43 33.31
CA ALA A 15 41.19 28.23 33.79
C ALA A 15 40.17 28.16 32.64
N MET A 16 40.30 29.02 31.62
CA MET A 16 39.48 28.97 30.40
C MET A 16 39.68 27.66 29.63
N LEU A 17 40.91 27.14 29.56
CA LEU A 17 41.20 25.85 28.94
C LEU A 17 40.53 24.70 29.71
N ALA A 18 40.57 24.71 31.04
CA ALA A 18 39.91 23.69 31.86
C ALA A 18 38.38 23.72 31.68
N VAL A 19 37.77 24.90 31.61
CA VAL A 19 36.33 25.07 31.32
C VAL A 19 36.00 24.59 29.92
N PHE A 20 36.85 24.89 28.93
CA PHE A 20 36.67 24.42 27.56
C PHE A 20 36.75 22.88 27.46
N VAL A 21 37.70 22.24 28.16
CA VAL A 21 37.81 20.78 28.22
C VAL A 21 36.57 20.16 28.87
N MET A 22 36.08 20.75 29.97
CA MET A 22 34.85 20.30 30.63
C MET A 22 33.62 20.50 29.73
N PHE A 23 33.56 21.60 28.99
CA PHE A 23 32.49 21.89 28.03
C PHE A 23 32.49 20.90 26.86
N VAL A 24 33.64 20.59 26.27
CA VAL A 24 33.74 19.57 25.20
C VAL A 24 33.35 18.18 25.70
N GLY A 25 33.79 17.79 26.90
CA GLY A 25 33.39 16.51 27.50
C GLY A 25 31.88 16.41 27.77
N THR A 26 31.24 17.54 28.13
CA THR A 26 29.77 17.59 28.34
C THR A 26 28.99 17.64 27.03
N LEU A 27 29.54 18.24 25.96
CA LEU A 27 28.97 18.15 24.62
C LEU A 27 29.02 16.73 24.08
N ASP A 28 30.13 16.02 24.26
CA ASP A 28 30.30 14.65 23.79
C ASP A 28 29.34 13.69 24.52
N ALA A 29 29.21 13.84 25.85
CA ALA A 29 28.23 13.10 26.64
C ALA A 29 26.77 13.41 26.24
N ARG A 30 26.47 14.69 25.94
CA ARG A 30 25.15 15.08 25.45
C ARG A 30 24.87 14.55 24.05
N LEU A 31 25.83 14.60 23.13
CA LEU A 31 25.70 14.05 21.78
C LEU A 31 25.50 12.54 21.82
N SER A 32 26.27 11.80 22.62
CA SER A 32 26.09 10.36 22.82
C SER A 32 24.71 10.03 23.39
N THR A 33 24.22 10.81 24.36
CA THR A 33 22.88 10.61 24.94
C THR A 33 21.78 10.96 23.93
N HIS A 34 21.93 12.05 23.17
CA HIS A 34 20.98 12.45 22.14
C HIS A 34 20.92 11.43 20.99
N LEU A 35 22.05 10.84 20.57
CA LEU A 35 22.06 9.78 19.56
C LEU A 35 21.36 8.51 20.08
N SER A 36 21.62 8.10 21.33
CA SER A 36 21.02 6.88 21.92
C SER A 36 19.51 6.95 22.12
N VAL A 37 18.93 8.14 22.16
CA VAL A 37 17.47 8.35 22.26
C VAL A 37 16.82 8.40 20.86
N THR A 38 17.62 8.55 19.81
CA THR A 38 17.12 8.64 18.43
C THR A 38 17.04 7.28 17.72
N GLU A 39 17.68 6.23 18.25
CA GLU A 39 17.41 4.87 17.78
C GLU A 39 16.09 4.38 18.39
N GLN A 40 15.10 4.23 17.51
CA GLN A 40 13.76 3.79 17.82
C GLN A 40 13.83 2.40 18.48
N ASN A 41 13.41 2.29 19.74
CA ASN A 41 13.34 1.01 20.44
C ASN A 41 12.17 0.12 19.95
N ASP A 42 11.38 0.59 18.99
CA ASP A 42 10.32 -0.20 18.39
C ASP A 42 10.92 -1.12 17.32
N PRO A 43 10.58 -2.41 17.33
CA PRO A 43 11.05 -3.33 16.30
C PRO A 43 10.59 -2.84 14.92
N PRO A 44 11.42 -3.03 13.87
CA PRO A 44 11.03 -2.61 12.54
C PRO A 44 9.75 -3.33 12.09
N PRO A 45 8.94 -2.71 11.21
CA PRO A 45 7.88 -3.39 10.49
C PRO A 45 8.38 -4.69 9.86
N ASP A 46 7.57 -5.75 9.91
CA ASP A 46 7.89 -7.02 9.27
C ASP A 46 6.64 -7.64 8.65
N VAL A 47 6.73 -7.99 7.36
CA VAL A 47 5.63 -8.49 6.54
C VAL A 47 6.07 -9.70 5.73
N ALA A 48 5.17 -10.65 5.55
CA ALA A 48 5.39 -11.83 4.73
C ALA A 48 4.34 -11.92 3.63
N PHE A 49 4.78 -12.30 2.43
CA PHE A 49 3.89 -12.62 1.32
C PHE A 49 3.52 -14.10 1.34
N VAL A 50 2.27 -14.39 1.01
CA VAL A 50 1.75 -15.74 0.78
C VAL A 50 0.94 -15.73 -0.52
N ASP A 51 1.15 -16.73 -1.37
CA ASP A 51 0.43 -16.91 -2.64
C ASP A 51 0.45 -15.66 -3.54
N ALA A 52 1.64 -15.07 -3.74
CA ALA A 52 1.83 -13.96 -4.66
C ALA A 52 1.93 -14.47 -6.11
N ASN A 53 1.01 -14.03 -6.97
CA ASN A 53 0.83 -14.54 -8.33
C ASN A 53 0.39 -13.40 -9.28
N VAL A 54 0.59 -13.60 -10.58
CA VAL A 54 0.14 -12.73 -11.66
C VAL A 54 -0.69 -13.49 -12.71
N ASP A 55 -1.95 -13.08 -12.85
CA ASP A 55 -2.81 -13.56 -13.93
C ASP A 55 -2.74 -12.60 -15.12
N LEU A 56 -2.31 -13.08 -16.30
CA LEU A 56 -2.14 -12.24 -17.50
C LEU A 56 -3.45 -11.87 -18.21
N ASN A 57 -4.51 -12.65 -17.97
CA ASN A 57 -5.83 -12.44 -18.56
C ASN A 57 -6.89 -12.28 -17.48
N GLY A 58 -6.54 -11.60 -16.38
CA GLY A 58 -7.48 -11.26 -15.33
C GLY A 58 -8.47 -10.18 -15.76
N LEU A 59 -9.63 -10.12 -15.09
CA LEU A 59 -10.62 -9.07 -15.29
C LEU A 59 -10.16 -7.82 -14.54
N VAL A 60 -9.76 -6.79 -15.28
CA VAL A 60 -9.18 -5.56 -14.73
C VAL A 60 -10.23 -4.47 -14.62
N GLN A 61 -11.16 -4.42 -15.57
CA GLN A 61 -12.22 -3.43 -15.57
C GLN A 61 -13.48 -3.99 -16.22
N ILE A 62 -14.63 -3.52 -15.74
CA ILE A 62 -15.91 -3.71 -16.42
C ILE A 62 -16.30 -2.38 -17.06
N SER A 63 -16.37 -2.35 -18.38
CA SER A 63 -16.74 -1.17 -19.15
C SER A 63 -18.23 -1.16 -19.45
N ILE A 64 -18.91 -0.07 -19.13
CA ILE A 64 -20.32 0.14 -19.48
C ILE A 64 -20.39 0.49 -20.98
N THR A 65 -21.02 -0.37 -21.77
CA THR A 65 -21.22 -0.13 -23.21
C THR A 65 -22.57 0.52 -23.49
N THR A 66 -23.55 0.35 -22.60
CA THR A 66 -24.86 1.00 -22.68
C THR A 66 -25.41 1.17 -21.27
N ASN A 67 -25.84 2.38 -20.93
CA ASN A 67 -26.27 2.70 -19.56
C ASN A 67 -27.57 2.01 -19.16
N GLY A 68 -28.51 1.84 -20.10
CA GLY A 68 -29.85 1.31 -19.82
C GLY A 68 -30.62 2.16 -18.79
N SER A 69 -31.54 1.52 -18.07
CA SER A 69 -32.34 2.15 -16.99
C SER A 69 -32.88 1.10 -16.02
N GLY A 70 -33.25 1.51 -14.81
CA GLY A 70 -33.88 0.65 -13.80
C GLY A 70 -32.92 -0.24 -13.01
N TYR A 71 -31.61 -0.04 -13.14
CA TYR A 71 -30.58 -0.68 -12.32
C TYR A 71 -30.46 0.01 -10.96
N SER A 72 -29.96 -0.72 -9.97
CA SER A 72 -29.69 -0.21 -8.63
C SER A 72 -28.24 -0.45 -8.22
N VAL A 73 -27.73 0.39 -7.32
CA VAL A 73 -26.45 0.14 -6.65
C VAL A 73 -26.54 -1.20 -5.91
N GLY A 74 -25.53 -2.04 -6.09
CA GLY A 74 -25.49 -3.41 -5.56
C GLY A 74 -26.05 -4.47 -6.52
N ASP A 75 -26.59 -4.10 -7.68
CA ASP A 75 -26.88 -5.09 -8.74
C ASP A 75 -25.57 -5.80 -9.13
N GLU A 76 -25.62 -7.13 -9.23
CA GLU A 76 -24.46 -7.97 -9.50
C GLU A 76 -24.14 -8.00 -10.99
N VAL A 77 -22.85 -7.97 -11.34
CA VAL A 77 -22.39 -8.28 -12.68
C VAL A 77 -21.90 -9.71 -12.70
N LEU A 78 -22.43 -10.49 -13.63
CA LEU A 78 -22.29 -11.94 -13.68
C LEU A 78 -21.57 -12.38 -14.96
N ASP A 79 -20.62 -13.31 -14.80
CA ASP A 79 -20.17 -14.21 -15.87
C ASP A 79 -20.87 -15.56 -15.69
N GLY A 80 -21.93 -15.78 -16.46
CA GLY A 80 -22.85 -16.89 -16.27
C GLY A 80 -23.59 -16.79 -14.93
N THR A 81 -23.16 -17.58 -13.94
CA THR A 81 -23.72 -17.59 -12.58
C THR A 81 -22.75 -17.05 -11.52
N ASN A 82 -21.54 -16.69 -11.91
CA ASN A 82 -20.52 -16.21 -10.98
C ASN A 82 -20.56 -14.69 -10.92
N VAL A 83 -20.57 -14.12 -9.72
CA VAL A 83 -20.41 -12.69 -9.53
C VAL A 83 -18.98 -12.30 -9.85
N VAL A 84 -18.82 -11.34 -10.75
CA VAL A 84 -17.52 -10.80 -11.17
C VAL A 84 -17.38 -9.30 -10.95
N GLY A 85 -18.47 -8.64 -10.55
CA GLY A 85 -18.49 -7.22 -10.26
C GLY A 85 -19.80 -6.78 -9.67
N THR A 86 -19.88 -5.50 -9.35
CA THR A 86 -21.07 -4.89 -8.75
C THR A 86 -21.27 -3.48 -9.31
N VAL A 87 -22.53 -3.09 -9.47
CA VAL A 87 -22.89 -1.72 -9.83
C VAL A 87 -22.67 -0.83 -8.61
N THR A 88 -21.81 0.18 -8.75
CA THR A 88 -21.44 1.09 -7.66
C THR A 88 -22.12 2.45 -7.75
N ASP A 89 -22.57 2.84 -8.95
CA ASP A 89 -23.27 4.11 -9.14
C ASP A 89 -24.29 4.06 -10.29
N VAL A 90 -25.41 4.75 -10.11
CA VAL A 90 -26.50 4.86 -11.09
C VAL A 90 -27.10 6.27 -11.12
N ASP A 91 -27.66 6.66 -12.26
CA ASP A 91 -28.35 7.94 -12.40
C ASP A 91 -29.77 7.91 -11.78
N ALA A 92 -30.47 9.04 -11.84
CA ALA A 92 -31.83 9.19 -11.28
C ALA A 92 -32.89 8.26 -11.91
N SER A 93 -32.62 7.71 -13.10
CA SER A 93 -33.48 6.73 -13.79
C SER A 93 -32.97 5.29 -13.64
N GLY A 94 -31.91 5.07 -12.85
CA GLY A 94 -31.24 3.78 -12.72
C GLY A 94 -30.39 3.41 -13.94
N GLY A 95 -29.90 4.38 -14.70
CA GLY A 95 -28.89 4.15 -15.75
C GLY A 95 -27.51 3.94 -15.13
N LEU A 96 -26.74 2.99 -15.64
CA LEU A 96 -25.42 2.64 -15.11
C LEU A 96 -24.44 3.81 -15.26
N LEU A 97 -23.76 4.17 -14.17
CA LEU A 97 -22.69 5.18 -14.18
C LEU A 97 -21.33 4.58 -13.83
N ALA A 98 -21.28 3.66 -12.87
CA ALA A 98 -20.05 2.99 -12.48
C ALA A 98 -20.29 1.53 -12.06
N VAL A 99 -19.30 0.70 -12.37
CA VAL A 99 -19.24 -0.71 -12.00
C VAL A 99 -17.82 -1.00 -11.51
N SER A 100 -17.69 -1.74 -10.42
CA SER A 100 -16.40 -2.23 -9.93
C SER A 100 -16.24 -3.71 -10.24
N VAL A 101 -15.00 -4.12 -10.46
CA VAL A 101 -14.63 -5.54 -10.50
C VAL A 101 -14.67 -6.10 -9.07
N ALA A 102 -15.29 -7.26 -8.90
CA ALA A 102 -15.25 -7.98 -7.65
C ALA A 102 -13.92 -8.72 -7.56
N MET A 103 -13.38 -8.72 -6.36
CA MET A 103 -12.13 -9.39 -6.01
C MET A 103 -12.12 -10.87 -6.38
N GLU A 104 -13.17 -11.59 -6.02
CA GLU A 104 -13.37 -13.01 -6.36
C GLU A 104 -13.78 -13.23 -7.82
N GLY A 105 -14.13 -12.15 -8.52
CA GLY A 105 -14.44 -12.13 -9.94
C GLY A 105 -13.24 -12.31 -10.84
N ASN A 106 -12.05 -12.08 -10.28
CA ASN A 106 -10.82 -12.05 -11.03
C ASN A 106 -10.21 -13.46 -11.12
N ARG A 107 -10.04 -13.93 -12.35
CA ARG A 107 -9.55 -15.27 -12.69
C ARG A 107 -8.78 -15.17 -13.99
N ASP A 108 -7.83 -16.07 -14.24
CA ASP A 108 -7.21 -16.17 -15.56
C ASP A 108 -8.23 -16.65 -16.61
N PHE A 109 -8.75 -15.70 -17.40
CA PHE A 109 -9.73 -15.97 -18.44
C PHE A 109 -9.04 -16.49 -19.70
N THR A 110 -9.35 -17.73 -20.09
CA THR A 110 -8.88 -18.31 -21.37
C THR A 110 -9.50 -17.65 -22.61
N SER A 111 -10.59 -16.90 -22.43
CA SER A 111 -11.27 -16.10 -23.46
C SER A 111 -12.08 -14.98 -22.81
N SER A 112 -12.32 -13.88 -23.52
CA SER A 112 -13.12 -12.77 -23.01
C SER A 112 -14.48 -13.22 -22.49
N PRO A 113 -14.81 -12.98 -21.20
CA PRO A 113 -16.05 -13.44 -20.61
C PRO A 113 -17.26 -12.63 -21.10
N SER A 114 -18.42 -13.28 -21.11
CA SER A 114 -19.68 -12.65 -21.51
C SER A 114 -20.40 -12.14 -20.28
N LEU A 115 -20.26 -10.84 -20.01
CA LEU A 115 -20.83 -10.22 -18.83
C LEU A 115 -22.32 -9.91 -19.00
N THR A 116 -23.08 -10.16 -17.94
CA THR A 116 -24.50 -9.81 -17.82
C THR A 116 -24.75 -9.13 -16.49
N ILE A 117 -25.82 -8.36 -16.38
CA ILE A 117 -26.17 -7.67 -15.12
C ILE A 117 -27.35 -8.43 -14.50
N GLY A 118 -27.12 -9.04 -13.35
CA GLY A 118 -28.14 -9.67 -12.53
C GLY A 118 -29.01 -8.60 -11.89
N THR A 119 -30.21 -8.38 -12.41
CA THR A 119 -31.13 -7.34 -11.92
C THR A 119 -32.56 -7.86 -11.79
N SER A 120 -33.34 -7.21 -10.91
CA SER A 120 -34.78 -7.45 -10.72
C SER A 120 -35.68 -6.49 -11.51
N GLY A 121 -35.11 -5.51 -12.23
CA GLY A 121 -35.90 -4.50 -12.96
C GLY A 121 -35.18 -3.69 -14.05
N GLY A 122 -33.86 -3.82 -14.19
CA GLY A 122 -33.09 -3.11 -15.21
C GLY A 122 -33.36 -3.59 -16.65
N SER A 123 -33.19 -2.70 -17.62
CA SER A 123 -33.35 -3.01 -19.04
C SER A 123 -32.35 -2.27 -19.91
N SER A 124 -31.95 -2.92 -21.00
CA SER A 124 -31.12 -2.37 -22.08
C SER A 124 -29.72 -1.87 -21.65
N GLY A 125 -29.30 -2.13 -20.42
CA GLY A 125 -27.93 -1.91 -19.98
C GLY A 125 -27.03 -3.04 -20.44
N ALA A 126 -25.80 -2.69 -20.81
CA ALA A 126 -24.81 -3.63 -21.31
C ALA A 126 -23.42 -3.24 -20.80
N VAL A 127 -22.64 -4.27 -20.48
CA VAL A 127 -21.28 -4.17 -19.97
C VAL A 127 -20.37 -5.12 -20.74
N SER A 128 -19.08 -4.83 -20.75
CA SER A 128 -18.05 -5.65 -21.39
C SER A 128 -16.84 -5.78 -20.49
N ALA A 129 -16.15 -6.93 -20.58
CA ALA A 129 -14.94 -7.21 -19.83
C ALA A 129 -13.72 -6.57 -20.50
N VAL A 130 -12.88 -5.94 -19.70
CA VAL A 130 -11.54 -5.48 -20.08
C VAL A 130 -10.56 -6.37 -19.33
N LEU A 131 -9.76 -7.12 -20.10
CA LEU A 131 -8.76 -8.03 -19.55
C LEU A 131 -7.37 -7.38 -19.53
N GLY A 132 -6.55 -7.81 -18.59
CA GLY A 132 -5.15 -7.41 -18.46
C GLY A 132 -4.48 -8.18 -17.33
N SER A 133 -3.35 -7.66 -16.85
CA SER A 133 -2.60 -8.28 -15.78
C SER A 133 -3.19 -7.96 -14.42
N VAL A 134 -3.27 -8.99 -13.59
CA VAL A 134 -3.78 -8.89 -12.23
C VAL A 134 -2.74 -9.49 -11.32
N VAL A 135 -2.12 -8.65 -10.49
CA VAL A 135 -1.20 -9.12 -9.47
C VAL A 135 -1.97 -9.22 -8.17
N HIS A 136 -1.86 -10.36 -7.49
CA HIS A 136 -2.53 -10.55 -6.21
C HIS A 136 -1.64 -11.30 -5.22
N ALA A 137 -1.76 -10.95 -3.94
CA ALA A 137 -1.00 -11.58 -2.87
C ALA A 137 -1.71 -11.44 -1.52
N ASN A 138 -1.51 -12.43 -0.65
CA ASN A 138 -1.80 -12.28 0.78
C ASN A 138 -0.58 -11.69 1.48
N VAL A 139 -0.79 -10.68 2.31
CA VAL A 139 0.27 -10.00 3.07
C VAL A 139 -0.05 -10.12 4.55
N THR A 140 0.81 -10.81 5.29
CA THR A 140 0.66 -11.00 6.73
C THR A 140 1.64 -10.10 7.48
N ASN A 141 1.16 -9.34 8.47
CA ASN A 141 2.04 -8.67 9.42
C ASN A 141 2.58 -9.71 10.40
N VAL A 142 3.84 -10.10 10.23
CA VAL A 142 4.53 -11.07 11.10
C VAL A 142 5.35 -10.38 12.20
N GLY A 143 5.48 -9.05 12.10
CA GLY A 143 6.09 -8.21 13.12
C GLY A 143 5.17 -7.96 14.31
N SER A 144 5.69 -7.23 15.30
CA SER A 144 4.93 -6.85 16.51
C SER A 144 4.42 -5.41 16.50
N THR A 145 4.78 -4.63 15.47
CA THR A 145 4.28 -3.26 15.26
C THR A 145 2.97 -3.27 14.49
N VAL A 146 2.10 -2.30 14.79
CA VAL A 146 0.88 -2.07 14.01
C VAL A 146 1.28 -1.26 12.79
N LEU A 147 0.87 -1.71 11.59
CA LEU A 147 1.19 -1.04 10.35
C LEU A 147 0.00 -0.20 9.91
N ALA A 148 0.18 1.09 9.74
CA ALA A 148 -0.85 1.95 9.17
C ALA A 148 -0.82 1.80 7.64
N LEU A 149 -1.95 1.43 7.03
CA LEU A 149 -2.03 1.11 5.59
C LEU A 149 -1.68 2.32 4.71
N ASP A 150 -1.89 3.54 5.22
CA ASP A 150 -1.54 4.80 4.56
C ASP A 150 -0.04 5.12 4.60
N GLU A 151 0.77 4.35 5.32
CA GLU A 151 2.24 4.44 5.29
C GLU A 151 2.87 3.41 4.36
N ILE A 152 2.05 2.54 3.75
CA ILE A 152 2.50 1.42 2.94
C ILE A 152 2.54 1.80 1.45
N TRP A 153 3.69 1.55 0.84
CA TRP A 153 3.90 1.70 -0.59
C TRP A 153 4.17 0.34 -1.23
N THR A 154 3.64 0.15 -2.43
CA THR A 154 3.75 -1.10 -3.18
C THR A 154 4.41 -0.84 -4.53
N PHE A 155 5.15 -1.83 -5.02
CA PHE A 155 5.96 -1.70 -6.24
C PHE A 155 5.84 -2.97 -7.11
N LEU A 156 5.66 -2.80 -8.41
CA LEU A 156 5.87 -3.85 -9.40
C LEU A 156 7.19 -3.61 -10.14
N ASP A 157 8.06 -4.63 -10.14
CA ASP A 157 9.39 -4.65 -10.76
C ASP A 157 10.32 -3.45 -10.41
N GLY A 158 9.99 -2.69 -9.36
CA GLY A 158 10.74 -1.52 -8.91
C GLY A 158 10.46 -0.21 -9.65
N GLU A 159 9.49 -0.19 -10.58
CA GLU A 159 9.13 1.01 -11.34
C GLU A 159 7.69 1.48 -11.08
N ASN A 160 6.71 0.56 -11.05
CA ASN A 160 5.29 0.89 -10.90
C ASN A 160 4.95 1.03 -9.41
N VAL A 161 4.86 2.28 -8.92
CA VAL A 161 4.65 2.58 -7.50
C VAL A 161 3.20 2.95 -7.27
N GLU A 162 2.56 2.30 -6.30
CA GLU A 162 1.20 2.62 -5.89
C GLU A 162 1.05 2.59 -4.37
N HIS A 163 0.17 3.46 -3.89
CA HIS A 163 -0.16 3.54 -2.48
C HIS A 163 -1.12 2.40 -2.14
N LEU A 164 -0.86 1.67 -1.06
CA LEU A 164 -1.65 0.48 -0.74
C LEU A 164 -3.17 0.74 -0.65
N PRO A 165 -3.66 1.85 -0.08
CA PRO A 165 -5.10 2.16 -0.04
C PRO A 165 -5.75 2.43 -1.40
N ASP A 166 -4.96 2.76 -2.42
CA ASP A 166 -5.47 2.97 -3.79
C ASP A 166 -5.62 1.63 -4.54
N LEU A 167 -4.95 0.58 -4.06
CA LEU A 167 -5.14 -0.77 -4.54
C LEU A 167 -6.47 -1.36 -4.07
N VAL A 168 -6.88 -2.43 -4.74
CA VAL A 168 -8.02 -3.20 -4.29
C VAL A 168 -7.54 -4.05 -3.12
N VAL A 169 -7.98 -3.72 -1.90
CA VAL A 169 -7.61 -4.41 -0.66
C VAL A 169 -8.86 -5.02 -0.01
N ALA A 170 -8.79 -6.30 0.37
CA ALA A 170 -9.79 -6.96 1.22
C ALA A 170 -9.14 -7.42 2.51
N GLU A 171 -9.78 -7.04 3.61
CA GLU A 171 -9.34 -7.32 4.97
C GLU A 171 -7.93 -6.76 5.28
N PRO A 172 -7.62 -6.40 6.53
CA PRO A 172 -8.55 -6.21 7.64
C PRO A 172 -9.48 -5.01 7.38
N ILE A 173 -10.63 -5.02 8.06
CA ILE A 173 -11.58 -3.92 8.00
C ILE A 173 -10.99 -2.74 8.79
N GLY A 174 -10.33 -1.80 8.11
CA GLY A 174 -9.80 -0.59 8.73
C GLY A 174 -8.57 -0.01 8.02
N ASN A 175 -7.89 0.91 8.69
CA ASN A 175 -6.68 1.58 8.17
C ASN A 175 -5.38 1.00 8.75
N ASN A 176 -5.45 -0.10 9.50
CA ASN A 176 -4.31 -0.70 10.18
C ASN A 176 -4.26 -2.21 9.96
N LEU A 177 -3.06 -2.75 9.82
CA LEU A 177 -2.76 -4.18 9.83
C LEU A 177 -2.07 -4.54 11.15
N TYR A 178 -2.77 -5.27 12.02
CA TYR A 178 -2.26 -5.67 13.32
C TYR A 178 -1.36 -6.92 13.21
N SER A 179 -0.52 -7.13 14.22
CA SER A 179 0.36 -8.30 14.30
C SER A 179 -0.44 -9.62 14.19
N GLY A 180 -0.03 -10.48 13.27
CA GLY A 180 -0.67 -11.75 12.94
C GLY A 180 -1.85 -11.65 11.96
N GLU A 181 -2.30 -10.44 11.61
CA GLU A 181 -3.36 -10.27 10.61
C GLU A 181 -2.82 -10.41 9.19
N THR A 182 -3.71 -10.85 8.31
CA THR A 182 -3.44 -10.97 6.88
C THR A 182 -4.42 -10.10 6.12
N MET A 183 -3.88 -9.33 5.18
CA MET A 183 -4.66 -8.61 4.19
C MET A 183 -4.48 -9.26 2.82
N TRP A 184 -5.50 -9.15 1.98
CA TRP A 184 -5.39 -9.51 0.59
C TRP A 184 -5.28 -8.25 -0.27
N VAL A 185 -4.27 -8.22 -1.14
CA VAL A 185 -3.94 -7.09 -1.98
C VAL A 185 -4.08 -7.52 -3.44
N MET A 186 -4.74 -6.70 -4.23
CA MET A 186 -4.89 -6.88 -5.68
C MET A 186 -4.54 -5.58 -6.41
N TRP A 187 -3.72 -5.75 -7.44
CA TRP A 187 -3.33 -4.73 -8.39
C TRP A 187 -3.94 -5.04 -9.76
N LEU A 188 -4.65 -4.06 -10.31
CA LEU A 188 -5.36 -4.18 -11.58
C LEU A 188 -4.64 -3.38 -12.67
N GLU A 189 -3.98 -4.04 -13.61
CA GLU A 189 -3.25 -3.40 -14.71
C GLU A 189 -3.91 -3.66 -16.05
N GLY A 190 -4.33 -2.60 -16.77
CA GLY A 190 -4.98 -2.72 -18.08
C GLY A 190 -4.08 -3.25 -19.20
N SER A 191 -2.80 -3.50 -18.91
CA SER A 191 -1.82 -4.09 -19.82
C SER A 191 -1.59 -5.56 -19.49
N ALA A 192 -1.36 -6.40 -20.50
CA ALA A 192 -0.99 -7.81 -20.32
C ALA A 192 0.53 -7.96 -20.07
N THR A 193 1.01 -7.30 -19.02
CA THR A 193 2.42 -7.31 -18.61
C THR A 193 2.69 -8.46 -17.66
N ALA A 194 3.70 -9.29 -17.96
CA ALA A 194 4.15 -10.35 -17.07
C ALA A 194 5.11 -9.77 -16.02
N TRP A 195 4.55 -9.24 -14.94
CA TRP A 195 5.30 -8.74 -13.79
C TRP A 195 6.05 -9.89 -13.10
N GLU A 196 7.29 -9.64 -12.68
CA GLU A 196 8.12 -10.68 -12.07
C GLU A 196 8.20 -10.54 -10.55
N ARG A 197 8.04 -9.32 -10.02
CA ARG A 197 8.26 -9.01 -8.60
C ARG A 197 7.20 -8.07 -8.05
N LEU A 198 6.74 -8.39 -6.85
CA LEU A 198 5.97 -7.51 -6.00
C LEU A 198 6.82 -7.12 -4.79
N ALA A 199 6.88 -5.83 -4.48
CA ALA A 199 7.50 -5.33 -3.27
C ALA A 199 6.55 -4.46 -2.45
N ILE A 200 6.71 -4.49 -1.14
CA ILE A 200 6.02 -3.62 -0.19
C ILE A 200 7.07 -2.93 0.67
N SER A 201 6.92 -1.62 0.86
CA SER A 201 7.76 -0.80 1.72
C SER A 201 6.93 -0.13 2.80
N VAL A 202 7.38 -0.23 4.05
CA VAL A 202 6.78 0.40 5.23
C VAL A 202 7.90 0.96 6.10
N GLY A 203 7.97 2.29 6.23
CA GLY A 203 9.09 2.95 6.90
C GLY A 203 10.43 2.59 6.26
N GLU A 204 11.34 2.02 7.04
CA GLU A 204 12.68 1.59 6.58
C GLU A 204 12.71 0.14 6.06
N THR A 205 11.62 -0.62 6.22
CA THR A 205 11.55 -2.01 5.76
C THR A 205 10.99 -2.08 4.35
N THR A 206 11.69 -2.79 3.46
CA THR A 206 11.17 -3.20 2.16
C THR A 206 11.28 -4.71 2.02
N VAL A 207 10.17 -5.37 1.70
CA VAL A 207 10.10 -6.81 1.44
C VAL A 207 9.72 -7.04 -0.01
N VAL A 208 10.35 -8.02 -0.65
CA VAL A 208 10.14 -8.37 -2.06
C VAL A 208 9.81 -9.86 -2.18
N THR A 209 8.88 -10.19 -3.05
CA THR A 209 8.59 -11.56 -3.48
C THR A 209 8.63 -11.67 -5.00
N GLU A 210 9.00 -12.85 -5.48
CA GLU A 210 8.78 -13.21 -6.89
C GLU A 210 7.31 -13.60 -7.08
N LEU A 211 6.77 -13.22 -8.23
CA LEU A 211 5.45 -13.62 -8.70
C LEU A 211 5.60 -14.94 -9.45
N VAL A 212 4.70 -15.88 -9.18
CA VAL A 212 4.67 -17.22 -9.80
C VAL A 212 3.55 -17.30 -10.81
#